data_AF-A0A819Y8F9-F1
#
_entry.id   AF-A0A819Y8F9-F1
#
_cell.length_a   1.000
_cell.length_b   1.000
_cell.length_c   1.000
_cell.angle_alpha   90.00
_cell.angle_beta   90.00
_cell.angle_gamma   90.00
#
_symmetry.space_group_name_H-M   'P 1'
#
loop_
_entity.id
_entity.type
_entity.pdbx_description
1 polymer ?
#
loop_
_entity_poly.entity_id
_entity_poly.type
_entity_poly.pdbx_seq_one_letter_code
_entity_poly.pdbx_strand_id
1 'polypeptide(L)' 'DPALLRPGRIDRKIEFPAPSEEARLDILKIHSRKMNLTRGINLRKIAEMMPGASGAEVKGVCT' A
#
# COMPACT_ATOMS: atom_id res chain seq x y z
N ASP A 1 -11.99 19.39 13.27
CA ASP A 1 -12.73 20.65 13.39
C ASP A 1 -14.11 20.50 12.74
N PRO A 2 -15.22 20.58 13.51
CA PRO A 2 -16.58 20.44 12.98
C PRO A 2 -16.92 21.47 11.90
N ALA A 3 -16.26 22.63 11.89
CA ALA A 3 -16.52 23.68 10.91
C ALA A 3 -16.07 23.28 9.49
N LEU A 4 -15.07 22.40 9.34
CA LEU A 4 -14.59 21.91 8.04
C LEU A 4 -15.50 20.85 7.40
N LEU A 5 -16.28 20.12 8.21
CA LEU A 5 -17.16 19.06 7.76
C LEU A 5 -18.56 19.55 7.34
N ARG A 6 -18.82 20.86 7.45
CA ARG A 6 -20.08 21.46 7.01
C ARG A 6 -20.19 21.43 5.47
N PRO A 7 -21.39 21.22 4.93
CA PRO A 7 -21.64 21.34 3.49
C PRO A 7 -21.13 22.68 2.94
N GLY A 8 -20.44 22.68 1.78
CA GLY A 8 -19.89 23.89 1.15
C GLY A 8 -18.44 24.24 1.52
N ARG A 9 -17.69 23.32 2.15
CA ARG A 9 -16.24 23.46 2.38
C ARG A 9 -15.45 22.27 1.85
N ILE A 10 -15.65 21.10 2.43
CA ILE A 10 -15.10 19.83 1.92
C ILE A 10 -16.27 19.05 1.33
N ASP A 11 -16.41 19.14 0.01
CA ASP A 11 -17.55 18.54 -0.69
C ASP A 11 -17.37 17.04 -0.95
N ARG A 12 -16.13 16.56 -1.02
CA ARG A 12 -15.82 15.15 -1.28
C ARG A 12 -15.02 14.54 -0.14
N LYS A 13 -15.54 13.45 0.41
CA LYS A 13 -14.81 12.56 1.31
C LYS A 13 -14.27 11.41 0.47
N ILE A 14 -12.96 11.29 0.38
CA ILE A 14 -12.30 10.17 -0.29
C ILE A 14 -11.70 9.32 0.81
N GLU A 15 -12.20 8.09 0.93
CA GLU A 15 -11.67 7.12 1.87
C GLU A 15 -10.55 6.32 1.21
N PHE A 16 -9.50 6.07 1.99
CA PHE A 16 -8.37 5.25 1.59
C PHE A 16 -8.38 3.98 2.44
N PRO A 17 -8.89 2.86 1.91
CA PRO A 17 -8.86 1.59 2.63
C PRO A 17 -7.42 1.06 2.71
N ALA A 18 -7.21 0.09 3.59
CA ALA A 18 -5.97 -0.69 3.61
C ALA A 18 -5.76 -1.36 2.24
N PRO A 19 -4.51 -1.52 1.77
CA PRO A 19 -4.24 -2.09 0.47
C PRO A 19 -4.70 -3.54 0.41
N SER A 20 -5.35 -3.92 -0.69
CA SER A 20 -5.64 -5.30 -1.03
C SER A 20 -4.35 -6.08 -1.27
N GLU A 21 -4.43 -7.40 -1.35
CA GLU A 21 -3.27 -8.25 -1.67
C GLU A 21 -2.59 -7.84 -2.99
N GLU A 22 -3.39 -7.54 -4.02
CA GLU A 22 -2.88 -7.06 -5.30
C GLU A 22 -2.18 -5.70 -5.17
N ALA A 23 -2.76 -4.77 -4.40
CA ALA A 23 -2.13 -3.49 -4.14
C ALA A 23 -0.80 -3.66 -3.37
N ARG A 24 -0.73 -4.57 -2.39
CA ARG A 24 0.52 -4.90 -1.70
C ARG A 24 1.57 -5.48 -2.65
N LEU A 25 1.17 -6.38 -3.54
CA LEU A 25 2.04 -6.92 -4.58
C LEU A 25 2.60 -5.81 -5.47
N ASP A 26 1.79 -4.85 -5.88
CA ASP A 26 2.25 -3.76 -6.73
C ASP A 26 3.18 -2.79 -5.99
N ILE A 27 2.90 -2.50 -4.71
CA ILE A 27 3.81 -1.73 -3.85
C ILE A 27 5.17 -2.44 -3.73
N LEU A 28 5.17 -3.77 -3.48
CA LEU A 28 6.39 -4.58 -3.45
C LEU A 28 7.15 -4.47 -4.77
N LYS A 29 6.48 -4.66 -5.91
CA LYS A 29 7.12 -4.54 -7.24
C LYS A 29 7.73 -3.17 -7.47
N ILE A 30 7.07 -2.08 -7.05
CA ILE A 30 7.57 -0.72 -7.25
C ILE A 30 8.85 -0.50 -6.45
N HIS A 31 8.86 -0.89 -5.17
CA HIS A 31 10.01 -0.67 -4.30
C HIS A 31 11.16 -1.65 -4.56
N SER A 32 10.83 -2.88 -4.96
CA SER A 32 11.82 -3.91 -5.26
C SER A 32 12.51 -3.72 -6.63
N ARG A 33 12.00 -2.86 -7.52
CA ARG A 33 12.62 -2.55 -8.82
C ARG A 33 14.05 -2.01 -8.72
N LYS A 34 14.37 -1.33 -7.62
CA LYS A 34 15.72 -0.76 -7.38
C LYS A 34 16.65 -1.73 -6.65
N MET A 35 16.17 -2.92 -6.28
CA MET A 35 16.90 -3.91 -5.51
C MET A 35 17.49 -4.99 -6.41
N ASN A 36 18.63 -5.55 -6.00
CA ASN A 36 19.20 -6.73 -6.63
C ASN A 36 18.44 -7.98 -6.14
N LEU A 37 17.32 -8.27 -6.79
CA LEU A 37 16.54 -9.48 -6.51
C LEU A 37 17.13 -10.69 -7.24
N THR A 38 17.15 -11.84 -6.57
CA THR A 38 17.42 -13.14 -7.21
C THR A 38 16.34 -13.43 -8.25
N ARG A 39 16.74 -13.93 -9.42
CA ARG A 39 15.79 -14.38 -10.47
C ARG A 39 14.85 -15.44 -9.88
N GLY A 40 13.54 -15.23 -10.04
CA GLY A 40 12.51 -16.16 -9.59
C GLY A 40 11.93 -15.88 -8.20
N ILE A 41 12.28 -14.76 -7.55
CA ILE A 41 11.59 -14.34 -6.32
C ILE A 41 10.08 -14.16 -6.59
N ASN A 42 9.27 -14.84 -5.79
CA ASN A 42 7.82 -14.76 -5.87
C ASN A 42 7.29 -13.70 -4.90
N LEU A 43 7.17 -12.46 -5.39
CA LEU A 43 6.63 -11.33 -4.63
C LEU A 43 5.15 -11.50 -4.25
N ARG A 44 4.39 -12.32 -5.01
CA ARG A 44 2.98 -12.60 -4.69
C ARG A 44 2.86 -13.37 -3.38
N LYS A 45 3.69 -14.39 -3.20
CA LYS A 45 3.71 -15.17 -1.95
C LYS A 45 4.06 -14.31 -0.74
N ILE A 46 4.91 -13.30 -0.91
CA ILE A 46 5.24 -12.32 0.13
C ILE A 46 4.02 -11.43 0.43
N ALA A 47 3.30 -10.95 -0.59
CA ALA A 47 2.10 -10.13 -0.42
C ALA A 47 0.94 -10.86 0.29
N GLU A 48 0.80 -12.17 0.04
CA GLU A 48 -0.15 -13.06 0.72
C GLU A 48 0.14 -13.19 2.22
N MET A 49 1.43 -13.20 2.60
CA MET A 49 1.87 -13.32 3.99
C MET A 49 1.73 -12.02 4.81
N MET A 50 1.28 -10.91 4.20
CA MET A 50 1.17 -9.59 4.82
C MET A 50 -0.28 -9.08 4.93
N PRO A 51 -1.24 -9.84 5.50
CA PRO A 51 -2.61 -9.37 5.63
C PRO A 51 -2.69 -8.15 6.56
N GLY A 52 -3.47 -7.14 6.15
CA GLY A 52 -3.67 -5.91 6.93
C GLY A 52 -2.50 -4.93 6.93
N ALA A 53 -1.38 -5.26 6.29
CA ALA A 53 -0.22 -4.38 6.23
C ALA A 53 -0.55 -3.09 5.46
N SER A 54 -0.19 -1.96 6.04
CA SER A 54 -0.23 -0.65 5.41
C SER A 54 0.81 -0.55 4.30
N GLY A 55 0.62 0.38 3.35
CA GLY A 55 1.62 0.61 2.29
C GLY A 55 3.00 1.00 2.81
N ALA A 56 3.07 1.62 4.00
CA ALA A 56 4.33 1.96 4.67
C ALA A 56 5.06 0.70 5.16
N GLU A 57 4.35 -0.25 5.77
CA GLU A 57 4.92 -1.53 6.23
C GLU A 57 5.41 -2.38 5.05
N VAL A 58 4.64 -2.42 3.95
CA VAL A 58 5.04 -3.11 2.72
C VAL A 58 6.33 -2.52 2.14
N LYS A 59 6.46 -1.20 2.13
CA LYS A 59 7.72 -0.52 1.76
C LYS A 59 8.85 -0.87 2.74
N GLY A 60 8.56 -0.96 4.03
CA GLY A 60 9.54 -1.29 5.07
C GLY A 60 10.24 -2.63 4.84
N VAL A 61 9.53 -3.62 4.27
CA VAL A 61 10.11 -4.91 3.86
C VAL A 61 11.14 -4.77 2.73
N CYS A 62 11.01 -3.71 1.91
CA CYS A 62 11.93 -3.37 0.83
C CYS A 62 12.92 -2.26 1.23
N THR A 63 13.27 -2.13 2.50
CA THR A 63 14.36 -1.24 2.96
C THR A 63 15.48 -2.10 3.50
#